data_AF-A0A3Q3RYZ6-F1
#
_entry.id   AF-A0A3Q3RYZ6-F1
#
_cell.length_a   1.000
_cell.length_b   1.000
_cell.length_c   1.000
_cell.angle_alpha   90.00
_cell.angle_beta   90.00
_cell.angle_gamma   90.00
#
_symmetry.space_group_name_H-M   'P 1'
#
loop_
_entity.id
_entity.type
_entity.pdbx_description
1 polymer ?
#
loop_
_entity_poly.entity_id
_entity_poly.type
_entity_poly.pdbx_seq_one_letter_code
_entity_poly.pdbx_strand_id
1 'polypeptide(L)'
;MPTTLDVPTLQELNVDEINVSSAVLKAAAHHYGSQCDKPNKEFMLCRWDEKDPRKCLEEGRKVNECALNFFRQIKGNCAESFTEYWTCLDYSNLLELRHCRKQQQAFDSCVLDKLGWERPDLGDLSKVTKVSTSRPLPENPYHSRPRPEPNPTIEVCALSHCWRVRLEVKAQGHYLQLERLLLLPPFLPVHFLSLTWTGRR
;
A
#
# COMPACT_ATOMS: atom_id res chain seq x y z
N MET A 1 23.14 8.50 -9.10
CA MET A 1 22.24 9.64 -9.24
C MET A 1 22.67 10.38 -10.49
N PRO A 2 21.76 10.69 -11.41
CA PRO A 2 22.12 11.45 -12.60
C PRO A 2 22.74 12.79 -12.16
N THR A 3 23.75 13.22 -12.90
CA THR A 3 24.52 14.46 -12.64
C THR A 3 23.72 15.73 -12.93
N THR A 4 22.61 15.61 -13.66
CA THR A 4 21.69 16.69 -13.99
C THR A 4 20.25 16.29 -13.67
N LEU A 5 19.47 17.26 -13.22
CA LEU A 5 18.09 17.09 -12.79
C LEU A 5 17.15 17.32 -13.99
N ASP A 6 16.45 16.29 -14.44
CA ASP A 6 15.56 16.37 -15.60
C ASP A 6 14.17 16.93 -15.22
N VAL A 7 13.98 18.24 -15.39
CA VAL A 7 12.74 18.94 -15.00
C VAL A 7 11.88 19.18 -16.24
N PRO A 8 10.55 18.91 -16.17
CA PRO A 8 9.64 19.14 -17.29
C PRO A 8 9.61 20.61 -17.72
N THR A 9 9.18 20.85 -18.95
CA THR A 9 9.07 22.20 -19.50
C THR A 9 7.91 22.99 -18.86
N LEU A 10 7.99 24.33 -18.87
CA LEU A 10 6.91 25.18 -18.31
C LEU A 10 5.57 24.98 -19.03
N GLN A 11 5.60 24.62 -20.32
CA GLN A 11 4.40 24.36 -21.11
C GLN A 11 3.69 23.08 -20.64
N GLU A 12 4.45 22.05 -20.24
CA GLU A 12 3.88 20.83 -19.69
C GLU A 12 3.26 21.01 -18.30
N LEU A 13 3.73 21.98 -17.53
CA LEU A 13 3.19 22.24 -16.19
C LEU A 13 1.92 23.10 -16.23
N ASN A 14 1.64 23.76 -17.36
CA ASN A 14 0.50 24.67 -17.47
C ASN A 14 -0.82 23.89 -17.55
N VAL A 15 -1.67 24.03 -16.52
CA VAL A 15 -2.99 23.40 -16.41
C VAL A 15 -3.95 24.40 -15.78
N ASP A 16 -5.22 24.38 -16.17
CA ASP A 16 -6.26 25.24 -15.61
C ASP A 16 -6.42 25.02 -14.10
N GLU A 17 -6.21 26.06 -13.29
CA GLU A 17 -6.24 25.95 -11.83
C GLU A 17 -7.67 26.02 -11.26
N ILE A 18 -7.90 25.29 -10.16
CA ILE A 18 -9.15 25.35 -9.39
C ILE A 18 -9.02 26.45 -8.34
N ASN A 19 -9.41 27.66 -8.71
CA ASN A 19 -9.32 28.84 -7.86
C ASN A 19 -10.48 28.92 -6.86
N VAL A 20 -10.42 28.10 -5.81
CA VAL A 20 -11.42 28.08 -4.73
C VAL A 20 -10.75 28.03 -3.35
N SER A 21 -11.45 28.49 -2.31
CA SER A 21 -10.93 28.42 -0.93
C SER A 21 -10.95 26.99 -0.38
N SER A 22 -10.17 26.75 0.68
CA SER A 22 -10.14 25.44 1.37
C SER A 22 -11.50 25.06 1.95
N ALA A 23 -12.31 26.02 2.38
CA ALA A 23 -13.67 25.81 2.87
C ALA A 23 -14.58 25.21 1.78
N VAL A 24 -14.48 25.72 0.55
CA VAL A 24 -15.24 25.22 -0.61
C VAL A 24 -14.86 23.77 -0.91
N LEU A 25 -13.55 23.46 -0.95
CA LEU A 25 -13.09 22.09 -1.18
C LEU A 25 -13.56 21.14 -0.08
N LYS A 26 -13.50 21.57 1.19
CA LYS A 26 -13.92 20.75 2.33
C LYS A 26 -15.44 20.50 2.34
N ALA A 27 -16.23 21.50 1.97
CA ALA A 27 -17.68 21.39 1.82
C ALA A 27 -18.04 20.31 0.79
N ALA A 28 -17.37 20.35 -0.37
CA ALA A 28 -17.66 19.45 -1.48
C ALA A 28 -16.93 18.08 -1.39
N ALA A 29 -16.02 17.90 -0.44
CA ALA A 29 -15.10 16.75 -0.39
C ALA A 29 -15.79 15.37 -0.45
N HIS A 30 -16.93 15.21 0.21
CA HIS A 30 -17.65 13.93 0.24
C HIS A 30 -18.20 13.55 -1.14
N HIS A 31 -18.82 14.51 -1.83
CA HIS A 31 -19.35 14.31 -3.18
C HIS A 31 -18.23 14.26 -4.23
N TYR A 32 -17.19 15.07 -4.06
CA TYR A 32 -16.02 15.01 -4.94
C TYR A 32 -15.33 13.64 -4.87
N GLY A 33 -15.22 13.07 -3.67
CA GLY A 33 -14.63 11.75 -3.45
C GLY A 33 -15.41 10.63 -4.14
N SER A 34 -16.75 10.69 -4.18
CA SER A 34 -17.55 9.68 -4.87
C SER A 34 -17.57 9.86 -6.38
N GLN A 35 -17.67 11.10 -6.88
CA GLN A 35 -17.80 11.38 -8.31
C GLN A 35 -16.46 11.29 -9.07
N CYS A 36 -15.38 11.79 -8.48
CA CYS A 36 -14.04 11.80 -9.11
C CYS A 36 -13.13 10.67 -8.61
N ASP A 37 -13.69 9.57 -8.11
CA ASP A 37 -12.93 8.50 -7.46
C ASP A 37 -11.89 7.86 -8.40
N LYS A 38 -12.31 7.55 -9.63
CA LYS A 38 -11.49 6.85 -10.62
C LYS A 38 -10.19 7.60 -10.97
N PRO A 39 -10.21 8.84 -11.49
CA PRO A 39 -8.98 9.56 -11.84
C PRO A 39 -8.12 9.85 -10.60
N ASN A 40 -8.74 10.16 -9.46
CA ASN A 40 -8.01 10.43 -8.22
C ASN A 40 -7.22 9.21 -7.77
N LYS A 41 -7.83 8.02 -7.78
CA LYS A 41 -7.17 6.79 -7.34
C LYS A 41 -6.15 6.27 -8.34
N GLU A 42 -6.36 6.46 -9.64
CA GLU A 42 -5.35 6.18 -10.66
C GLU A 42 -4.10 7.05 -10.44
N PHE A 43 -4.28 8.36 -10.20
CA PHE A 43 -3.18 9.28 -9.88
C PHE A 43 -2.46 8.89 -8.58
N MET A 44 -3.23 8.59 -7.52
CA MET A 44 -2.64 8.18 -6.24
C MET A 44 -1.86 6.88 -6.39
N LEU A 45 -2.39 5.88 -7.09
CA LEU A 45 -1.66 4.65 -7.39
C LEU A 45 -0.37 4.96 -8.17
N CYS A 46 -0.42 5.85 -9.15
CA CYS A 46 0.77 6.26 -9.90
C CYS A 46 1.85 6.85 -9.02
N ARG A 47 1.46 7.84 -8.22
CA ARG A 47 2.36 8.51 -7.30
C ARG A 47 2.99 7.55 -6.29
N TRP A 48 2.24 6.55 -5.82
CA TRP A 48 2.71 5.57 -4.84
C TRP A 48 3.65 4.52 -5.44
N ASP A 49 3.36 4.05 -6.65
CA ASP A 49 4.17 3.05 -7.35
C ASP A 49 5.49 3.65 -7.85
N GLU A 50 5.41 4.76 -8.59
CA GLU A 50 6.56 5.33 -9.29
C GLU A 50 7.41 6.24 -8.42
N LYS A 51 6.82 6.86 -7.39
CA LYS A 51 7.48 7.74 -6.41
C LYS A 51 8.16 8.99 -7.00
N ASP A 52 8.05 9.20 -8.30
CA ASP A 52 8.49 10.38 -9.04
C ASP A 52 7.28 11.18 -9.53
N PRO A 53 7.09 12.45 -9.13
CA PRO A 53 5.90 13.23 -9.52
C PRO A 53 5.86 13.58 -11.03
N ARG A 54 7.02 13.56 -11.72
CA ARG A 54 7.13 13.97 -13.14
C ARG A 54 6.47 13.00 -14.10
N LYS A 55 6.45 11.72 -13.75
CA LYS A 55 5.91 10.66 -14.60
C LYS A 55 4.38 10.58 -14.51
N CYS A 56 3.80 11.04 -13.40
CA CYS A 56 2.36 11.01 -13.13
C CYS A 56 1.63 12.34 -13.44
N LEU A 57 2.22 13.21 -14.28
CA LEU A 57 1.62 14.52 -14.60
C LEU A 57 0.36 14.40 -15.44
N GLU A 58 0.27 13.40 -16.33
CA GLU A 58 -0.90 13.18 -17.18
C GLU A 58 -2.14 12.79 -16.35
N GLU A 59 -1.97 11.91 -15.37
CA GLU A 59 -3.03 11.53 -14.43
C GLU A 59 -3.41 12.72 -13.55
N GLY A 60 -2.43 13.55 -13.15
CA GLY A 60 -2.68 14.79 -12.43
C GLY A 60 -3.58 15.77 -13.22
N ARG A 61 -3.37 15.87 -14.54
CA ARG A 61 -4.26 16.67 -15.41
C ARG A 61 -5.69 16.14 -15.44
N LYS A 62 -5.85 14.81 -15.51
CA LYS A 62 -7.19 14.17 -15.48
C LYS A 62 -7.92 14.42 -14.15
N VAL A 63 -7.19 14.43 -13.04
CA VAL A 63 -7.75 14.80 -11.72
C VAL A 63 -8.26 16.24 -11.75
N ASN A 64 -7.45 17.16 -12.28
CA ASN A 64 -7.81 18.57 -12.35
C ASN A 64 -9.02 18.82 -13.27
N GLU A 65 -9.06 18.16 -14.43
CA GLU A 65 -10.19 18.20 -15.34
C GLU A 65 -11.49 17.68 -14.68
N CYS A 66 -11.42 16.57 -13.94
CA CYS A 66 -12.57 16.05 -13.22
C CYS A 66 -13.10 17.04 -12.18
N ALA A 67 -12.20 17.67 -11.43
CA ALA A 67 -12.57 18.66 -10.42
C ALA A 67 -13.19 19.92 -11.04
N LEU A 68 -12.66 20.42 -12.16
CA LEU A 68 -13.25 21.56 -12.87
C LEU A 68 -14.67 21.23 -13.36
N ASN A 69 -14.86 20.05 -13.96
CA ASN A 69 -16.16 19.61 -14.43
C ASN A 69 -17.16 19.42 -13.26
N PHE A 70 -16.71 18.89 -12.14
CA PHE A 70 -17.49 18.75 -10.92
C PHE A 70 -17.97 20.12 -10.38
N PHE A 71 -17.08 21.10 -10.24
CA PHE A 71 -17.47 22.44 -9.76
C PHE A 71 -18.36 23.19 -10.75
N ARG A 72 -18.19 22.99 -12.07
CA ARG A 72 -19.11 23.51 -13.09
C ARG A 72 -20.53 22.97 -12.90
N GLN A 73 -20.68 21.68 -12.61
CA GLN A 73 -21.99 21.06 -12.38
C GLN A 73 -22.66 21.55 -11.09
N ILE A 74 -21.91 21.72 -10.00
CA ILE A 74 -22.46 22.30 -8.76
C ILE A 74 -22.91 23.74 -9.00
N LYS A 75 -22.08 24.56 -9.67
CA LYS A 75 -22.40 25.95 -9.97
C LYS A 75 -23.62 26.09 -10.88
N GLY A 76 -23.83 25.17 -11.82
CA GLY A 76 -24.99 25.19 -12.71
C GLY A 76 -26.31 24.80 -12.04
N ASN A 77 -26.27 23.98 -10.99
CA ASN A 77 -27.48 23.37 -10.41
C ASN A 77 -27.80 23.85 -8.98
N CYS A 78 -26.82 23.88 -8.08
CA CYS A 78 -27.02 24.05 -6.64
C CYS A 78 -26.15 25.17 -6.04
N ALA A 79 -25.92 26.25 -6.80
CA ALA A 79 -25.03 27.34 -6.39
C ALA A 79 -25.42 27.98 -5.05
N GLU A 80 -26.70 28.31 -4.84
CA GLU A 80 -27.18 29.04 -3.66
C GLU A 80 -26.99 28.21 -2.38
N SER A 81 -27.55 27.00 -2.33
CA SER A 81 -27.40 26.09 -1.18
C SER A 81 -25.94 25.74 -0.90
N PHE A 82 -25.12 25.62 -1.94
CA PHE A 82 -23.69 25.38 -1.79
C PHE A 82 -22.98 26.59 -1.18
N THR A 83 -23.32 27.81 -1.61
CA THR A 83 -22.74 29.05 -1.05
C THR A 83 -23.02 29.23 0.42
N GLU A 84 -24.26 28.99 0.86
CA GLU A 84 -24.61 29.06 2.28
C GLU A 84 -23.84 28.03 3.11
N TYR A 85 -23.65 26.83 2.57
CA TYR A 85 -22.96 25.75 3.27
C TYR A 85 -21.47 26.04 3.47
N TRP A 86 -20.74 26.38 2.42
CA TRP A 86 -19.31 26.65 2.58
C TRP A 86 -19.04 27.94 3.35
N THR A 87 -19.92 28.96 3.24
CA THR A 87 -19.81 30.19 4.05
C THR A 87 -19.94 29.89 5.55
N CYS A 88 -20.86 28.99 5.93
CA CYS A 88 -20.98 28.52 7.31
C CYS A 88 -19.69 27.83 7.80
N LEU A 89 -19.06 27.01 6.95
CA LEU A 89 -17.82 26.32 7.32
C LEU A 89 -16.65 27.29 7.46
N ASP A 90 -16.57 28.30 6.58
CA ASP A 90 -15.51 29.31 6.55
C ASP A 90 -15.56 30.24 7.77
N TYR A 91 -16.73 30.42 8.39
CA TYR A 91 -16.88 31.20 9.62
C TYR A 91 -16.10 30.60 10.80
N SER A 92 -15.85 29.28 10.79
CA SER A 92 -15.12 28.60 11.86
C SER A 92 -13.65 28.41 11.51
N ASN A 93 -12.74 28.79 12.41
CA ASN A 93 -11.29 28.65 12.20
C ASN A 93 -10.83 27.20 11.92
N LEU A 94 -11.59 26.19 12.39
CA LEU A 94 -11.25 24.76 12.25
C LEU A 94 -12.07 24.05 11.14
N LEU A 95 -12.98 24.78 10.47
CA LEU A 95 -13.90 24.26 9.45
C LEU A 95 -14.67 23.01 9.93
N GLU A 96 -15.33 23.10 11.08
CA GLU A 96 -15.97 21.93 11.71
C GLU A 96 -17.33 21.61 11.10
N LEU A 97 -17.46 20.42 10.53
CA LEU A 97 -18.70 19.98 9.84
C LEU A 97 -19.91 19.86 10.79
N ARG A 98 -19.69 19.70 12.10
CA ARG A 98 -20.75 19.53 13.09
C ARG A 98 -21.62 20.77 13.27
N HIS A 99 -21.09 21.97 13.01
CA HIS A 99 -21.82 23.22 13.23
C HIS A 99 -22.76 23.58 12.06
N CYS A 100 -22.47 23.06 10.86
CA CYS A 100 -23.17 23.44 9.62
C CYS A 100 -24.06 22.31 9.07
N ARG A 101 -24.59 21.41 9.92
CA ARG A 101 -25.39 20.26 9.48
C ARG A 101 -26.72 20.64 8.82
N LYS A 102 -27.31 21.78 9.20
CA LYS A 102 -28.56 22.29 8.60
C LYS A 102 -28.34 22.70 7.14
N GLN A 103 -27.30 23.48 6.90
CA GLN A 103 -26.89 23.92 5.56
C GLN A 103 -26.41 22.74 4.73
N GLN A 104 -25.72 21.78 5.36
CA GLN A 104 -25.31 20.55 4.70
C GLN A 104 -26.52 19.75 4.18
N GLN A 105 -27.57 19.59 4.99
CA GLN A 105 -28.78 18.88 4.56
C GLN A 105 -29.45 19.56 3.37
N ALA A 106 -29.53 20.89 3.36
CA ALA A 106 -30.09 21.65 2.25
C ALA A 106 -29.26 21.51 0.95
N PHE A 107 -27.94 21.45 1.08
CA PHE A 107 -27.06 21.18 -0.05
C PHE A 107 -27.19 19.73 -0.55
N ASP A 108 -27.12 18.76 0.35
CA ASP A 108 -27.24 17.34 0.02
C ASP A 108 -28.59 17.02 -0.63
N SER A 109 -29.70 17.65 -0.18
CA SER A 109 -31.01 17.49 -0.83
C SER A 109 -31.04 18.07 -2.24
N CYS A 110 -30.49 19.26 -2.46
CA CYS A 110 -30.43 19.85 -3.82
C CYS A 110 -29.63 18.97 -4.78
N VAL A 111 -28.50 18.44 -4.31
CA VAL A 111 -27.63 17.58 -5.12
C VAL A 111 -28.32 16.26 -5.44
N LEU A 112 -29.04 15.66 -4.49
CA LEU A 112 -29.82 14.45 -4.72
C LEU A 112 -30.94 14.69 -5.75
N ASP A 113 -31.68 15.79 -5.60
CA ASP A 113 -32.84 16.09 -6.45
C ASP A 113 -32.46 16.44 -7.89
N LYS A 114 -31.35 17.18 -8.10
CA LYS A 114 -30.96 17.68 -9.43
C LYS A 114 -29.93 16.80 -10.14
N LEU A 115 -28.98 16.24 -9.40
CA LEU A 115 -27.85 15.47 -9.96
C LEU A 115 -27.97 13.97 -9.68
N GLY A 116 -28.81 13.55 -8.73
CA GLY A 116 -28.95 12.16 -8.34
C GLY A 116 -27.74 11.61 -7.59
N TRP A 117 -26.89 12.48 -7.02
CA TRP A 117 -25.72 12.04 -6.28
C TRP A 117 -26.05 11.83 -4.81
N GLU A 118 -25.89 10.59 -4.36
CA GLU A 118 -25.99 10.25 -2.95
C GLU A 118 -24.66 10.54 -2.24
N ARG A 119 -24.77 11.08 -1.03
CA ARG A 119 -23.59 11.33 -0.19
C ARG A 119 -23.06 9.99 0.34
N PRO A 120 -21.75 9.70 0.18
CA PRO A 120 -21.20 8.44 0.66
C PRO A 120 -21.28 8.31 2.19
N ASP A 121 -21.47 7.07 2.64
CA ASP A 121 -21.57 6.76 4.06
C ASP A 121 -20.21 6.84 4.76
N LEU A 122 -20.27 6.88 6.10
CA LEU A 122 -19.08 6.88 6.92
C LEU A 122 -18.27 5.60 6.66
N GLY A 123 -17.04 5.78 6.18
CA GLY A 123 -16.10 4.71 5.91
C GLY A 123 -15.97 4.34 4.43
N ASP A 124 -16.92 4.70 3.56
CA ASP A 124 -16.85 4.34 2.15
C ASP A 124 -15.60 4.89 1.44
N LEU A 125 -15.31 6.17 1.66
CA LEU A 125 -14.12 6.82 1.10
C LEU A 125 -12.80 6.31 1.69
N SER A 126 -12.84 5.61 2.82
CA SER A 126 -11.65 5.04 3.47
C SER A 126 -11.36 3.59 3.05
N LYS A 127 -12.27 2.95 2.30
CA LYS A 127 -12.09 1.58 1.83
C LYS A 127 -10.96 1.53 0.80
N VAL A 128 -10.10 0.52 0.93
CA VAL A 128 -9.06 0.24 -0.06
C VAL A 128 -9.70 -0.33 -1.31
N THR A 129 -9.60 0.39 -2.41
CA THR A 129 -10.11 -0.02 -3.71
C THR A 129 -9.00 -0.50 -4.62
N LYS A 130 -9.31 -1.49 -5.46
CA LYS A 130 -8.40 -1.97 -6.50
C LYS A 130 -8.60 -1.14 -7.76
N VAL A 131 -7.52 -0.57 -8.29
CA VAL A 131 -7.54 0.23 -9.52
C VAL A 131 -6.84 -0.57 -10.61
N SER A 132 -7.54 -0.83 -11.71
CA SER A 132 -6.94 -1.44 -12.90
C SER A 132 -6.24 -0.37 -13.72
N THR A 133 -4.93 -0.47 -13.92
CA THR A 133 -4.18 0.45 -14.78
C THR A 133 -3.51 -0.33 -15.91
N SER A 134 -3.37 0.32 -17.07
CA SER A 134 -2.72 -0.26 -18.26
C SER A 134 -1.19 -0.11 -18.23
N ARG A 135 -0.66 0.69 -17.30
CA ARG A 135 0.78 0.95 -17.16
C ARG A 135 1.49 -0.23 -16.49
N PRO A 136 2.74 -0.55 -16.89
CA PRO A 136 3.51 -1.60 -16.25
C PRO A 136 3.93 -1.19 -14.84
N LEU A 137 4.05 -2.16 -13.93
CA LEU A 137 4.60 -1.88 -12.59
C LEU A 137 6.11 -1.61 -12.69
N PRO A 138 6.62 -0.57 -12.01
CA PRO A 138 8.05 -0.26 -11.99
C PRO A 138 8.84 -1.31 -11.19
N GLU A 139 9.86 -1.93 -11.80
CA GLU A 139 10.71 -2.93 -11.14
C GLU A 139 11.60 -2.33 -10.04
N ASN A 140 12.13 -1.11 -10.25
CA ASN A 140 12.99 -0.41 -9.30
C ASN A 140 12.59 1.07 -9.16
N PRO A 141 11.54 1.37 -8.38
CA PRO A 141 11.02 2.73 -8.21
C PRO A 141 12.05 3.71 -7.65
N TYR A 142 12.94 3.22 -6.79
CA TYR A 142 13.92 4.07 -6.09
C TYR A 142 15.22 4.26 -6.86
N HIS A 143 15.35 3.67 -8.06
CA HIS A 143 16.61 3.62 -8.80
C HIS A 143 17.78 3.17 -7.90
N SER A 144 17.49 2.18 -7.05
CA SER A 144 18.44 1.65 -6.08
C SER A 144 19.57 0.91 -6.77
N ARG A 145 20.79 1.04 -6.24
CA ARG A 145 21.94 0.27 -6.71
C ARG A 145 21.74 -1.20 -6.32
N PRO A 146 22.36 -2.15 -7.05
CA PRO A 146 22.40 -3.54 -6.63
C PRO A 146 22.89 -3.65 -5.18
N ARG A 147 22.22 -4.48 -4.40
CA ARG A 147 22.66 -4.76 -3.02
C ARG A 147 24.05 -5.41 -3.08
N PRO A 148 24.98 -5.05 -2.18
CA PRO A 148 26.23 -5.79 -2.04
C PRO A 148 25.97 -7.28 -1.79
N GLU A 149 26.86 -8.13 -2.28
CA GLU A 149 26.79 -9.56 -2.01
C GLU A 149 26.86 -9.81 -0.49
N PRO A 150 26.03 -10.73 0.04
CA PRO A 150 26.05 -11.03 1.47
C PRO A 150 27.39 -11.67 1.85
N ASN A 151 27.88 -11.36 3.05
CA ASN A 151 29.05 -12.06 3.59
C ASN A 151 28.76 -13.57 3.66
N PRO A 152 29.78 -14.43 3.42
CA PRO A 152 29.60 -15.87 3.52
C PRO A 152 29.16 -16.25 4.94
N THR A 153 28.16 -17.11 5.05
CA THR A 153 27.70 -17.63 6.33
C THR A 153 28.75 -18.55 6.91
N ILE A 154 29.19 -18.29 8.15
CA ILE A 154 30.06 -19.20 8.88
C ILE A 154 29.23 -20.43 9.26
N GLU A 155 29.41 -21.53 8.56
CA GLU A 155 28.88 -22.81 9.01
C GLU A 155 29.65 -23.24 10.26
N VAL A 156 29.02 -23.12 11.43
CA VAL A 156 29.57 -23.60 12.73
C VAL A 156 29.81 -25.12 12.72
N CYS A 157 29.38 -25.84 11.68
CA CYS A 157 29.60 -27.28 11.51
C CYS A 157 30.94 -27.65 10.84
N ALA A 158 31.79 -26.68 10.45
CA ALA A 158 33.09 -26.96 9.85
C ALA A 158 34.24 -27.18 10.88
N LEU A 159 34.00 -26.93 12.17
CA LEU A 159 34.93 -27.27 13.25
C LEU A 159 34.47 -28.56 13.95
N SER A 160 34.57 -29.67 13.22
CA SER A 160 34.96 -31.02 13.66
C SER A 160 34.40 -31.66 14.95
N HIS A 161 33.40 -31.11 15.67
CA HIS A 161 32.85 -31.74 16.88
C HIS A 161 31.34 -31.50 17.09
N CYS A 162 30.52 -31.81 16.09
CA CYS A 162 29.08 -31.95 16.31
C CYS A 162 28.73 -33.39 16.73
N TRP A 163 29.10 -33.78 17.96
CA TRP A 163 28.65 -35.06 18.51
C TRP A 163 27.15 -34.98 18.83
N ARG A 164 26.32 -35.70 18.08
CA ARG A 164 24.90 -35.88 18.44
C ARG A 164 24.81 -36.92 19.56
N VAL A 165 24.81 -36.46 20.82
CA VAL A 165 24.60 -37.34 21.97
C VAL A 165 23.12 -37.73 22.04
N ARG A 166 22.80 -39.00 21.81
CA ARG A 166 21.47 -39.57 22.09
C ARG A 166 21.53 -40.27 23.44
N LEU A 167 20.84 -39.74 24.45
CA LEU A 167 20.67 -40.37 25.75
C LEU A 167 19.45 -41.30 25.71
N GLU A 168 19.68 -42.61 25.80
CA GLU A 168 18.62 -43.57 26.11
C GLU A 168 18.59 -43.79 27.62
N VAL A 169 17.45 -43.46 28.23
CA VAL A 169 17.23 -43.65 29.66
C VAL A 169 16.11 -44.68 29.80
N LYS A 170 16.38 -45.79 30.48
CA LYS A 170 15.40 -46.84 30.74
C LYS A 170 15.02 -46.78 32.23
N ALA A 171 13.72 -46.66 32.50
CA ALA A 171 13.21 -46.61 33.86
C ALA A 171 12.97 -48.02 34.40
N GLN A 172 13.58 -48.34 35.55
CA GLN A 172 13.25 -49.53 36.35
C GLN A 172 13.01 -49.07 37.79
N GLY A 173 11.72 -48.90 38.14
CA GLY A 173 11.32 -48.41 39.46
C GLY A 173 11.68 -46.94 39.71
N HIS A 174 12.07 -46.61 40.95
CA HIS A 174 12.23 -45.23 41.44
C HIS A 174 13.61 -44.59 41.24
N TYR A 175 14.49 -45.18 40.43
CA TYR A 175 15.78 -44.58 40.06
C TYR A 175 16.02 -44.66 38.54
N LEU A 176 16.49 -43.55 37.95
CA LEU A 176 16.89 -43.47 36.53
C LEU A 176 18.39 -43.76 36.44
N GLN A 177 18.76 -44.87 35.80
CA GLN A 177 20.15 -45.28 35.64
C GLN A 177 20.59 -45.06 34.18
N LEU A 178 21.71 -44.35 34.01
CA LEU A 178 22.22 -43.88 32.72
C LEU A 178 23.16 -44.96 32.16
N GLU A 179 22.65 -45.86 31.31
CA GLU A 179 23.39 -47.07 30.93
C GLU A 179 24.36 -46.92 29.74
N ARG A 180 24.21 -45.93 28.85
CA ARG A 180 25.12 -45.82 27.69
C ARG A 180 25.19 -44.43 27.07
N LEU A 181 26.41 -43.92 26.89
CA LEU A 181 26.71 -42.80 25.98
C LEU A 181 27.23 -43.39 24.67
N LEU A 182 26.41 -43.45 23.64
CA LEU A 182 26.84 -43.90 22.30
C LEU A 182 27.17 -42.70 21.42
N LEU A 183 28.45 -42.55 21.14
CA LEU A 183 28.99 -41.61 20.16
C LEU A 183 28.88 -42.25 18.76
N LEU A 184 27.88 -41.84 17.97
CA LEU A 184 27.71 -42.35 16.61
C LEU A 184 28.55 -41.52 15.60
N PRO A 185 29.37 -42.15 14.75
CA PRO A 185 30.08 -41.46 13.68
C PRO A 185 29.14 -41.10 12.52
N PRO A 186 29.43 -40.03 11.75
CA PRO A 186 28.57 -39.58 10.67
C PRO A 186 28.74 -40.47 9.42
N PHE A 187 27.64 -41.05 8.97
CA PHE A 187 27.31 -41.54 7.62
C PHE A 187 28.44 -42.08 6.72
N LEU A 188 28.41 -43.39 6.43
CA LEU A 188 28.92 -43.99 5.19
C LEU A 188 27.80 -44.74 4.47
N PRO A 189 27.66 -44.63 3.13
CA PRO A 189 26.57 -45.22 2.36
C PRO A 189 26.82 -46.71 2.10
N VAL A 190 25.74 -47.49 2.21
CA VAL A 190 25.69 -48.94 2.05
C VAL A 190 25.76 -49.31 0.56
N HIS A 191 26.81 -50.03 0.13
CA HIS A 191 26.78 -50.83 -1.10
C HIS A 191 26.96 -52.31 -0.76
N PHE A 192 25.92 -53.06 -1.11
CA PHE A 192 25.84 -54.52 -1.08
C PHE A 192 27.01 -55.17 -1.85
N LEU A 193 27.72 -56.08 -1.20
CA LEU A 193 28.50 -57.12 -1.87
C LEU A 193 28.32 -58.43 -1.08
N SER A 194 27.40 -59.24 -1.58
CA SER A 194 27.27 -60.66 -1.28
C SER A 194 28.51 -61.40 -1.79
N LEU A 195 29.15 -62.22 -0.96
CA LEU A 195 29.75 -63.49 -1.39
C LEU A 195 30.11 -64.37 -0.17
N THR A 196 29.65 -65.61 -0.31
CA THR A 196 29.77 -66.81 0.52
C THR A 196 31.21 -67.18 0.91
N TRP A 197 31.42 -67.74 2.10
CA TRP A 197 32.02 -69.08 2.22
C TRP A 197 31.86 -69.71 3.62
N THR A 198 31.90 -71.03 3.57
CA THR A 198 31.55 -72.05 4.55
C THR A 198 32.53 -72.23 5.72
N GLY A 199 31.95 -72.49 6.89
CA GLY A 199 32.37 -73.32 8.04
C GLY A 199 33.80 -73.81 8.24
N ARG A 200 34.21 -73.95 9.52
CA ARG A 200 34.58 -75.24 10.15
C ARG A 200 34.98 -75.06 11.64
N ARG A 201 34.36 -75.92 12.45
CA ARG A 201 34.60 -76.35 13.85
C ARG A 201 34.41 -75.34 14.98
#